data_AF-A0A9X1D0Q2-F1
#
_entry.id   AF-A0A9X1D0Q2-F1
#
_cell.length_a   1.000
_cell.length_b   1.000
_cell.length_c   1.000
_cell.angle_alpha   90.00
_cell.angle_beta   90.00
_cell.angle_gamma   90.00
#
_symmetry.space_group_name_H-M   'P 1'
#
loop_
_entity.id
_entity.type
_entity.pdbx_description
1 polymer ?
#
loop_
_entity_poly.entity_id
_entity_poly.type
_entity_poly.pdbx_seq_one_letter_code
_entity_poly.pdbx_strand_id
1 'polypeptide(L)' 'MRFSDVRESLRSIGVVMSKRGETIRLNYFGGLEDTAKYATDLQEALALGKELAGPRRHSSSGR' A
#
# COMPACT_ATOMS: atom_id res chain seq x y z
N MET A 1 -9.27 2.35 14.64
CA MET A 1 -9.17 1.45 13.47
C MET A 1 -8.25 0.29 13.84
N ARG A 2 -8.57 -0.96 13.47
CA ARG A 2 -7.66 -2.10 13.73
C ARG A 2 -6.78 -2.36 12.51
N PHE A 3 -5.58 -2.86 12.74
CA PHE A 3 -4.64 -3.23 11.68
C PHE A 3 -5.24 -4.28 10.73
N SER A 4 -5.98 -5.26 11.26
CA SER A 4 -6.69 -6.28 10.48
C SER A 4 -7.64 -5.67 9.45
N ASP A 5 -8.45 -4.70 9.90
CA ASP A 5 -9.51 -4.10 9.10
C ASP A 5 -8.92 -3.29 7.93
N VAL A 6 -7.85 -2.52 8.21
CA VAL A 6 -7.11 -1.78 7.18
C VAL A 6 -6.43 -2.73 6.21
N ARG A 7 -5.78 -3.78 6.71
CA ARG A 7 -5.12 -4.78 5.87
C ARG A 7 -6.11 -5.48 4.94
N GLU A 8 -7.27 -5.89 5.43
CA GLU A 8 -8.30 -6.55 4.63
C GLU A 8 -8.91 -5.60 3.59
N SER A 9 -9.17 -4.35 4.00
CA SER A 9 -9.65 -3.31 3.09
C SER A 9 -8.67 -3.08 1.92
N LEU A 10 -7.38 -2.91 2.22
CA LEU A 10 -6.35 -2.74 1.21
C LEU A 10 -6.13 -3.99 0.34
N ARG A 11 -6.22 -5.18 0.95
CA ARG A 11 -6.09 -6.44 0.22
C ARG A 11 -7.18 -6.61 -0.82
N SER A 12 -8.41 -6.18 -0.52
CA SER A 12 -9.54 -6.24 -1.45
C SER A 12 -9.34 -5.40 -2.72
N ILE A 13 -8.46 -4.39 -2.67
CA ILE A 13 -8.12 -3.51 -3.79
C ILE A 13 -6.71 -3.76 -4.36
N GLY A 14 -6.11 -4.93 -4.06
CA GLY A 14 -4.83 -5.33 -4.66
C GLY A 14 -3.58 -4.81 -3.94
N VAL A 15 -3.72 -4.24 -2.75
CA VAL A 15 -2.60 -3.70 -1.96
C VAL A 15 -2.34 -4.59 -0.74
N VAL A 16 -1.09 -5.00 -0.58
CA VAL A 16 -0.59 -5.72 0.59
C VAL A 16 0.02 -4.76 1.59
N MET A 17 -0.15 -5.09 2.87
CA MET A 17 0.32 -4.30 4.00
C MET A 17 1.05 -5.19 5.00
N SER A 18 2.19 -4.71 5.51
CA SER A 18 2.97 -5.33 6.59
C SER A 18 3.43 -4.27 7.60
N LYS A 19 3.69 -4.66 8.84
CA LYS A 19 4.19 -3.74 9.88
C LYS A 19 5.47 -4.29 10.50
N ARG A 20 6.46 -3.42 10.69
CA ARG A 20 7.68 -3.68 11.45
C ARG A 20 7.92 -2.52 12.40
N GLY A 21 7.77 -2.74 13.70
CA GLY A 21 7.83 -1.68 14.70
C GLY A 21 6.72 -0.64 14.47
N GLU A 22 7.12 0.60 14.24
CA GLU A 22 6.23 1.73 13.95
C GLU A 22 6.00 1.93 12.44
N THR A 23 6.79 1.29 11.59
CA THR A 23 6.68 1.43 10.14
C THR A 23 5.69 0.43 9.57
N ILE A 24 4.74 0.93 8.77
CA ILE A 24 3.83 0.16 7.95
C ILE A 24 4.30 0.28 6.50
N ARG A 25 4.55 -0.87 5.85
CA ARG A 25 4.91 -0.96 4.44
C ARG A 25 3.71 -1.41 3.63
N LEU A 26 3.46 -0.71 2.53
CA LEU A 26 2.37 -0.92 1.58
C LEU A 26 2.97 -1.20 0.20
N ASN A 27 2.39 -2.15 -0.53
CA ASN A 27 2.78 -2.39 -1.92
C ASN A 27 1.67 -3.10 -2.69
N TYR A 28 1.81 -3.25 -4.01
CA TYR A 28 1.03 -4.21 -4.78
C TYR A 28 1.47 -5.64 -4.49
N PHE A 29 0.62 -6.62 -4.82
CA PHE A 29 1.05 -8.02 -4.86
C PHE A 29 2.26 -8.20 -5.80
N GLY A 30 3.35 -8.76 -5.28
CA GLY A 30 4.59 -8.96 -6.05
C GLY A 30 5.35 -7.66 -6.37
N GLY A 31 4.96 -6.52 -5.79
CA GLY A 31 5.63 -5.24 -6.02
C GLY A 31 7.06 -5.22 -5.50
N LEU A 32 7.94 -4.58 -6.26
CA LEU A 32 9.35 -4.35 -5.92
C LEU A 32 9.49 -3.29 -4.82
N GLU A 33 10.67 -3.15 -4.24
CA GLU A 33 10.87 -2.23 -3.11
C GLU A 33 10.69 -0.75 -3.48
N ASP A 34 11.02 -0.37 -4.70
CA ASP A 34 10.86 0.98 -5.26
C ASP A 34 9.39 1.42 -5.42
N THR A 35 8.46 0.47 -5.56
CA THR A 35 7.02 0.75 -5.59
C THR A 35 6.37 0.79 -4.21
N ALA A 36 7.13 0.50 -3.14
CA ALA A 36 6.61 0.47 -1.80
C ALA A 36 6.32 1.89 -1.27
N LYS A 37 5.23 2.02 -0.52
CA LYS A 37 4.92 3.21 0.27
C LYS A 37 5.05 2.86 1.75
N TYR A 38 5.42 3.86 2.54
CA TYR A 38 5.62 3.71 3.98
C TYR A 38 4.75 4.70 4.73
N ALA A 39 4.18 4.25 5.83
CA ALA A 39 3.37 5.03 6.75
C ALA A 39 3.79 4.74 8.19
N THR A 40 3.49 5.64 9.12
CA THR A 40 3.73 5.43 10.55
C THR A 40 2.45 5.14 11.34
N ASP A 41 1.29 5.37 10.73
CA ASP A 41 -0.01 5.07 11.32
C ASP A 41 -1.03 4.45 10.34
N LEU A 42 -2.14 3.97 10.88
CA LEU A 42 -3.17 3.26 10.12
C LEU A 42 -4.01 4.17 9.21
N GLN A 43 -4.15 5.44 9.57
CA GLN A 43 -4.93 6.40 8.78
C GLN A 43 -4.16 6.81 7.53
N GLU A 44 -2.88 7.14 7.69
CA GLU A 44 -1.95 7.37 6.60
C GLU A 44 -1.84 6.12 5.71
N ALA A 45 -1.71 4.93 6.31
CA ALA A 45 -1.58 3.70 5.56
C ALA A 45 -2.81 3.42 4.67
N LEU A 46 -4.01 3.69 5.18
CA LEU A 46 -5.25 3.54 4.43
C LEU A 46 -5.34 4.54 3.27
N ALA A 47 -4.94 5.80 3.49
CA ALA A 47 -4.94 6.83 2.46
C ALA A 47 -3.95 6.48 1.33
N LEU A 48 -2.69 6.19 1.69
CA LEU A 48 -1.65 5.80 0.73
C LEU A 48 -1.99 4.52 -0.01
N GLY A 49 -2.57 3.53 0.66
CA GLY A 49 -2.98 2.29 0.00
C GLY A 49 -4.07 2.50 -1.03
N LYS A 50 -5.02 3.41 -0.82
CA LYS A 50 -6.04 3.77 -1.81
C LYS A 50 -5.45 4.55 -3.00
N GLU A 51 -4.51 5.45 -2.74
CA GLU A 51 -3.77 6.15 -3.80
C GLU A 51 -2.96 5.18 -4.66
N LEU A 52 -2.28 4.23 -4.01
CA LEU A 52 -1.51 3.18 -4.67
C LEU A 52 -2.41 2.31 -5.55
N ALA A 53 -3.59 1.92 -5.06
CA ALA A 53 -4.57 1.15 -5.84
C ALA A 53 -5.27 1.94 -6.96
N GLY A 54 -5.11 3.27 -7.00
CA GLY A 54 -5.75 4.15 -7.97
C GLY A 54 -5.43 3.77 -9.42
N PRO A 55 -6.21 4.27 -10.40
CA PRO A 55 -5.98 3.97 -11.81
C PRO A 55 -4.54 4.35 -12.12
N ARG A 56 -3.70 3.33 -12.32
CA ARG A 56 -2.27 3.47 -12.62
C ARG A 56 -2.21 4.52 -13.71
N ARG A 57 -1.78 5.74 -13.39
CA ARG A 57 -1.30 6.65 -14.43
C ARG A 57 -0.19 5.84 -15.04
N HIS A 58 -0.48 5.34 -16.24
CA HIS A 58 0.34 4.48 -17.03
C HIS A 58 1.62 5.28 -17.30
N SER A 59 2.57 5.27 -16.36
CA SER A 59 3.96 5.54 -16.69
C SER A 59 4.44 4.27 -17.36
N SER A 60 4.01 4.13 -18.60
CA SER A 60 4.81 3.54 -19.66
C SER A 60 6.16 4.25 -19.64
N SER A 61 7.12 3.67 -18.94
CA SER A 61 8.53 3.75 -19.26
C SER A 61 8.95 2.28 -19.41
N GLY A 62 8.99 1.69 -20.60
CA GLY A 62 9.08 2.30 -21.91
C GLY A 62 10.53 2.56 -22.34
N ARG A 63 11.48 1.70 -21.94
CA ARG A 63 12.52 1.09 -22.79
C ARG A 63 13.54 0.33 -21.94
#